data_AF-Q7TWL7-F1
#
_entry.id   AF-Q7TWL7-F1
#
_cell.length_a   1.000
_cell.length_b   1.000
_cell.length_c   1.000
_cell.angle_alpha   90.00
_cell.angle_beta   90.00
_cell.angle_gamma   90.00
#
_symmetry.space_group_name_H-M   'P 1'
#
loop_
_entity.id
_entity.type
_entity.pdbx_description
1 polymer ?
#
loop_
_entity_poly.entity_id
_entity_poly.type
_entity_poly.pdbx_seq_one_letter_code
_entity_poly.pdbx_strand_id
1 'polypeptide(L)'
;MRKLGPVTIDPRRHDAVLFDTTLDATQELVRQLQEVGVGTGVFGSGLDVPIVAAGRLAVRPGRCVVVSAHSAGVTAARESGFALIIGVDRTGCRDALRRDGADTVVTDLSEVSVRTGDRRMSQLPDALQALGLADGLVARQPAVFFDFDGTLSDIVEDPDAAWLAPGALEALQKLAARCPIAVLSGRDLADVTQRVGLPGIWYAGSHGFELTAPDGTHHQNDAAAAAIPVLKQAAAELRQQLGPFPGVVVEHKRFGVAVHYRNAARDRVGEVAAAVRTAEQRHALRVTTGREVIELRPDVDWDKGKTLLWVLDHLPHSGSAPLVPIYLGDDITDEDAFDVVGPHGVPIVVRHTDDGDRATAALFALDSPARVAEFTDRLARQLREAPLRAT
;
A
#
# COMPACT_ATOMS: atom_id res chain seq x y z
N MET A 1 3.81 25.08 1.08
CA MET A 1 2.43 24.54 0.93
C MET A 1 2.49 23.43 -0.11
N ARG A 2 2.22 22.16 0.25
CA ARG A 2 2.00 21.10 -0.74
C ARG A 2 0.88 21.58 -1.68
N LYS A 3 1.13 21.62 -2.99
CA LYS A 3 0.02 21.59 -3.96
C LYS A 3 -0.60 20.21 -3.78
N LEU A 4 -1.69 20.14 -3.00
CA LEU A 4 -2.51 18.93 -2.95
C LEU A 4 -3.00 18.72 -4.38
N GLY A 5 -2.70 17.55 -4.95
CA GLY A 5 -3.24 17.15 -6.23
C GLY A 5 -4.78 17.13 -6.19
N PRO A 6 -5.43 16.92 -7.34
CA PRO A 6 -6.88 16.72 -7.36
C PRO A 6 -7.26 15.65 -6.34
N VAL A 7 -8.33 15.91 -5.58
CA VAL A 7 -8.80 14.96 -4.56
C VAL A 7 -9.51 13.83 -5.29
N THR A 8 -9.02 12.59 -5.15
CA THR A 8 -9.58 11.44 -5.84
C THR A 8 -10.05 10.40 -4.83
N ILE A 9 -11.32 10.02 -4.94
CA ILE A 9 -11.86 8.84 -4.26
C ILE A 9 -11.48 7.62 -5.10
N ASP A 10 -10.60 6.78 -4.55
CA ASP A 10 -10.09 5.57 -5.19
C ASP A 10 -10.84 4.30 -4.69
N PRO A 11 -11.64 3.61 -5.52
CA PRO A 11 -12.38 2.40 -5.14
C PRO A 11 -11.49 1.23 -4.69
N ARG A 12 -10.20 1.27 -5.02
CA ARG A 12 -9.24 0.28 -4.52
C ARG A 12 -8.99 0.47 -3.03
N ARG A 13 -9.01 1.72 -2.56
CA ARG A 13 -8.69 2.16 -1.18
C ARG A 13 -9.94 2.49 -0.35
N HIS A 14 -11.06 2.80 -1.00
CA HIS A 14 -12.27 3.32 -0.36
C HIS A 14 -13.49 2.48 -0.73
N ASP A 15 -14.14 1.87 0.27
CA ASP A 15 -15.34 1.06 0.09
C ASP A 15 -16.63 1.87 0.28
N ALA A 16 -16.56 3.00 0.99
CA ALA A 16 -17.69 3.90 1.16
C ALA A 16 -17.30 5.38 1.34
N VAL A 17 -18.25 6.26 1.03
CA VAL A 17 -18.17 7.71 1.25
C VAL A 17 -19.34 8.16 2.12
N LEU A 18 -19.03 8.80 3.25
CA LEU A 18 -20.00 9.40 4.15
C LEU A 18 -20.07 10.91 3.93
N PHE A 19 -21.25 11.41 3.59
CA PHE A 19 -21.50 12.82 3.38
C PHE A 19 -22.18 13.45 4.60
N ASP A 20 -21.69 14.61 5.00
CA ASP A 20 -22.41 15.47 5.94
C ASP A 20 -23.77 15.85 5.35
N THR A 21 -24.86 15.66 6.11
CA THR A 21 -26.24 15.93 5.64
C THR A 21 -26.50 17.34 5.17
N THR A 22 -25.66 18.29 5.57
CA THR A 22 -25.79 19.68 5.12
C THR A 22 -25.18 19.94 3.75
N LEU A 23 -24.44 18.97 3.20
CA LEU A 23 -23.90 19.01 1.85
C LEU A 23 -24.94 18.47 0.87
N ASP A 24 -25.25 19.25 -0.15
CA ASP A 24 -25.98 18.78 -1.32
C ASP A 24 -25.01 17.98 -2.19
N ALA A 25 -24.73 16.74 -1.79
CA ALA A 25 -23.98 15.82 -2.64
C ALA A 25 -24.74 15.67 -3.97
N THR A 26 -24.09 16.03 -5.08
CA THR A 26 -24.75 15.99 -6.38
C THR A 26 -25.17 14.55 -6.68
N GLN A 27 -26.37 14.35 -7.25
CA GLN A 27 -26.81 13.04 -7.70
C GLN A 27 -25.79 12.39 -8.64
N GLU A 28 -25.05 13.22 -9.37
CA GLU A 28 -23.97 12.80 -10.25
C GLU A 28 -22.79 12.16 -9.50
N LEU A 29 -22.30 12.77 -8.42
CA LEU A 29 -21.20 12.18 -7.63
C LEU A 29 -21.63 10.86 -6.98
N VAL A 30 -22.85 10.79 -6.44
CA VAL A 30 -23.40 9.56 -5.88
C VAL A 30 -23.51 8.46 -6.94
N ARG A 31 -23.97 8.81 -8.15
CA ARG A 31 -24.04 7.88 -9.28
C ARG A 31 -22.65 7.37 -9.68
N GLN A 32 -21.66 8.25 -9.78
CA GLN A 32 -20.28 7.86 -10.10
C GLN A 32 -19.72 6.88 -9.07
N LEU A 33 -19.97 7.11 -7.77
CA LEU A 33 -19.56 6.18 -6.71
C LEU A 33 -20.25 4.82 -6.83
N GLN A 34 -21.54 4.79 -7.14
CA GLN A 34 -22.29 3.55 -7.36
C GLN A 34 -21.77 2.75 -8.55
N GLU A 35 -21.40 3.41 -9.66
CA GLU A 35 -20.87 2.76 -10.87
C GLU A 35 -19.54 2.02 -10.61
N VAL A 36 -18.73 2.50 -9.66
CA VAL A 36 -17.48 1.85 -9.23
C VAL A 36 -17.65 0.95 -7.99
N GLY A 37 -18.87 0.78 -7.51
CA GLY A 37 -19.21 -0.07 -6.37
C GLY A 37 -18.74 0.48 -5.02
N VAL A 38 -18.68 1.80 -4.86
CA VAL A 38 -18.40 2.48 -3.60
C VAL A 38 -19.74 2.87 -2.94
N GLY A 39 -19.95 2.40 -1.71
CA GLY A 39 -21.17 2.69 -0.95
C GLY A 39 -21.27 4.16 -0.55
N THR A 40 -22.50 4.66 -0.34
CA THR A 40 -22.72 6.01 0.16
C THR A 40 -23.59 6.00 1.41
N GLY A 41 -23.33 6.95 2.31
CA GLY A 41 -24.11 7.15 3.51
C GLY A 41 -24.07 8.60 3.95
N VAL A 42 -24.87 8.94 4.96
CA VAL A 42 -24.91 10.30 5.53
C VAL A 42 -24.70 10.28 7.04
N PHE A 43 -24.19 11.39 7.55
CA PHE A 43 -23.98 11.63 8.98
C PHE A 43 -24.16 13.13 9.29
N GLY A 44 -24.23 13.52 10.57
CA GLY A 44 -24.26 14.93 10.95
C GLY A 44 -25.50 15.34 11.73
N SER A 45 -26.00 16.56 11.51
CA SER A 45 -26.91 17.29 12.42
C SER A 45 -28.13 16.48 12.88
N GLY A 46 -28.08 15.96 14.11
CA GLY A 46 -29.14 15.16 14.73
C GLY A 46 -29.21 13.70 14.29
N LEU A 47 -28.25 13.24 13.48
CA LEU A 47 -28.13 11.86 13.00
C LEU A 47 -26.92 11.16 13.63
N ASP A 48 -26.45 10.11 12.97
CA ASP A 48 -25.26 9.37 13.36
C ASP A 48 -23.99 10.24 13.31
N VAL A 49 -23.05 9.91 14.19
CA VAL A 49 -21.65 10.32 14.06
C VAL A 49 -20.96 9.47 12.99
N PRO A 50 -19.84 9.93 12.37
CA PRO A 50 -19.21 9.23 11.24
C PRO A 50 -18.97 7.73 11.48
N ILE A 51 -18.44 7.35 12.65
CA ILE A 51 -18.14 5.95 12.98
C ILE A 51 -19.39 5.05 13.01
N VAL A 52 -20.53 5.59 13.45
CA VAL A 52 -21.80 4.84 13.50
C VAL A 52 -22.35 4.67 12.08
N ALA A 53 -22.31 5.73 11.26
CA ALA A 53 -22.72 5.67 9.86
C ALA A 53 -21.88 4.68 9.05
N ALA A 54 -20.56 4.62 9.26
CA ALA A 54 -19.68 3.62 8.65
C ALA A 54 -20.07 2.19 9.06
N GLY A 55 -20.39 1.98 10.34
CA GLY A 55 -20.85 0.69 10.86
C GLY A 55 -22.13 0.17 10.19
N ARG A 56 -23.06 1.06 9.80
CA ARG A 56 -24.28 0.68 9.07
C ARG A 56 -24.01 0.18 7.66
N LEU A 57 -22.91 0.62 7.05
CA LEU A 57 -22.45 0.15 5.74
C LEU A 57 -21.54 -1.09 5.85
N ALA A 58 -21.28 -1.58 7.07
CA ALA A 58 -20.29 -2.62 7.36
C ALA A 58 -18.88 -2.27 6.84
N VAL A 59 -18.53 -0.97 6.80
CA VAL A 59 -17.23 -0.49 6.34
C VAL A 59 -16.38 0.00 7.51
N ARG A 60 -15.12 -0.40 7.55
CA ARG A 60 -14.14 0.05 8.55
C ARG A 60 -13.68 1.48 8.25
N PRO A 61 -13.38 2.32 9.26
CA PRO A 61 -12.89 3.69 9.04
C PRO A 61 -11.69 3.78 8.08
N GLY A 62 -10.71 2.89 8.22
CA GLY A 62 -9.53 2.81 7.34
C GLY A 62 -9.82 2.42 5.88
N ARG A 63 -11.09 2.22 5.52
CA ARG A 63 -11.58 2.00 4.14
C ARG A 63 -12.71 2.97 3.77
N CYS A 64 -12.93 4.01 4.56
CA CYS A 64 -14.07 4.91 4.39
C CYS A 64 -13.60 6.36 4.26
N VAL A 65 -14.24 7.10 3.36
CA VAL A 65 -14.04 8.53 3.15
C VAL A 65 -15.11 9.29 3.92
N VAL A 66 -14.73 10.39 4.58
CA VAL A 66 -15.66 11.33 5.19
C VAL A 66 -15.57 12.67 4.46
N VAL A 67 -16.72 13.22 4.08
CA VAL A 67 -16.85 14.52 3.45
C VAL A 67 -17.69 15.41 4.36
N SER A 68 -17.09 16.47 4.92
CA SER A 68 -17.76 17.31 5.93
C SER A 68 -17.56 18.79 5.70
N ALA A 69 -18.63 19.56 5.91
CA ALA A 69 -18.56 21.03 5.97
C ALA A 69 -18.35 21.56 7.40
N HIS A 70 -18.39 20.68 8.41
CA HIS A 70 -18.37 21.07 9.82
C HIS A 70 -17.18 20.49 10.58
N SER A 71 -16.54 21.31 11.40
CA SER A 71 -15.42 20.93 12.27
C SER A 71 -15.68 19.70 13.15
N ALA A 72 -16.90 19.56 13.67
CA ALA A 72 -17.28 18.41 14.51
C ALA A 72 -17.21 17.08 13.73
N GLY A 73 -17.62 17.09 12.46
CA GLY A 73 -17.56 15.91 11.59
C GLY A 73 -16.13 15.54 11.24
N VAL A 74 -15.31 16.54 10.89
CA VAL A 74 -13.88 16.37 10.60
C VAL A 74 -13.13 15.81 11.82
N THR A 75 -13.31 16.41 12.99
CA THR A 75 -12.62 15.99 14.23
C THR A 75 -13.00 14.56 14.60
N ALA A 76 -14.30 14.24 14.60
CA ALA A 76 -14.78 12.89 14.93
C ALA A 76 -14.27 11.83 13.94
N ALA A 77 -14.17 12.18 12.66
CA ALA A 77 -13.59 11.30 11.65
C ALA A 77 -12.08 11.10 11.87
N ARG A 78 -11.34 12.17 12.23
CA ARG A 78 -9.90 12.08 12.49
C ARG A 78 -9.60 11.20 13.69
N GLU A 79 -10.35 11.37 14.78
CA GLU A 79 -10.21 10.55 16.00
C GLU A 79 -10.57 9.08 15.77
N SER A 80 -11.46 8.81 14.81
CA SER A 80 -11.89 7.46 14.46
C SER A 80 -10.99 6.77 13.42
N GLY A 81 -9.97 7.45 12.89
CA GLY A 81 -9.02 6.88 11.93
C GLY A 81 -9.62 6.59 10.55
N PHE A 82 -10.46 7.50 10.04
CA PHE A 82 -10.95 7.40 8.67
C PHE A 82 -9.82 7.53 7.63
N ALA A 83 -9.95 6.83 6.50
CA ALA A 83 -8.91 6.72 5.47
C ALA A 83 -8.61 8.04 4.77
N LEU A 84 -9.67 8.82 4.51
CA LEU A 84 -9.59 10.13 3.85
C LEU A 84 -10.69 11.04 4.38
N ILE A 85 -10.30 12.23 4.83
CA ILE A 85 -11.20 13.25 5.36
C ILE A 85 -11.12 14.50 4.49
N ILE A 86 -12.20 14.75 3.75
CA ILE A 86 -12.36 15.89 2.85
C ILE A 86 -13.18 16.97 3.55
N GLY A 87 -12.52 18.07 3.92
CA GLY A 87 -13.21 19.26 4.40
C GLY A 87 -13.80 20.07 3.23
N VAL A 88 -15.03 20.55 3.36
CA VAL A 88 -15.67 21.41 2.36
C VAL A 88 -15.80 22.82 2.92
N ASP A 89 -14.98 23.74 2.42
CA ASP A 89 -14.97 25.13 2.87
C ASP A 89 -16.06 25.95 2.17
N ARG A 90 -17.21 26.06 2.83
CA ARG A 90 -18.31 26.95 2.41
C ARG A 90 -18.35 28.30 3.14
N THR A 91 -17.47 28.54 4.10
CA THR A 91 -17.56 29.71 5.01
C THR A 91 -16.25 30.46 5.22
N GLY A 92 -15.20 30.14 4.46
CA GLY A 92 -13.85 30.67 4.66
C GLY A 92 -13.13 30.05 5.87
N CYS A 93 -13.48 28.81 6.23
CA CYS A 93 -12.97 28.09 7.40
C CYS A 93 -11.90 27.04 7.06
N ARG A 94 -11.31 27.08 5.85
CA ARG A 94 -10.28 26.13 5.39
C ARG A 94 -9.17 25.83 6.39
N ASP A 95 -8.60 26.84 7.02
CA ASP A 95 -7.53 26.64 8.00
C ASP A 95 -8.02 25.99 9.29
N ALA A 96 -9.28 26.22 9.67
CA ALA A 96 -9.90 25.54 10.80
C ALA A 96 -10.12 24.06 10.48
N LEU A 97 -10.76 23.74 9.33
CA LEU A 97 -10.98 22.36 8.90
C LEU A 97 -9.68 21.55 8.81
N ARG A 98 -8.58 22.17 8.34
CA ARG A 98 -7.26 21.52 8.35
C ARG A 98 -6.73 21.26 9.75
N ARG A 99 -6.87 22.22 10.68
CA ARG A 99 -6.48 22.03 12.08
C ARG A 99 -7.31 20.94 12.77
N ASP A 100 -8.58 20.82 12.38
CA ASP A 100 -9.49 19.78 12.90
C ASP A 100 -9.15 18.38 12.38
N GLY A 101 -8.30 18.27 11.36
CA GLY A 101 -7.77 17.01 10.85
C GLY A 101 -8.23 16.62 9.44
N ALA A 102 -8.75 17.56 8.64
CA ALA A 102 -9.01 17.29 7.23
C ALA A 102 -7.70 17.04 6.48
N ASP A 103 -7.59 15.89 5.80
CA ASP A 103 -6.42 15.55 4.99
C ASP A 103 -6.30 16.49 3.77
N THR A 104 -7.46 16.91 3.26
CA THR A 104 -7.57 17.92 2.20
C THR A 104 -8.82 18.77 2.41
N VAL A 105 -8.83 19.96 1.80
CA VAL A 105 -9.99 20.85 1.84
C VAL A 105 -10.29 21.31 0.41
N VAL A 106 -11.55 21.22 0.01
CA VAL A 106 -12.08 21.69 -1.28
C VAL A 106 -13.08 22.83 -1.04
N THR A 107 -13.32 23.65 -2.05
CA THR A 107 -14.35 24.71 -1.95
C THR A 107 -15.70 24.18 -2.41
N ASP A 108 -15.69 23.32 -3.42
CA ASP A 108 -16.87 22.68 -3.99
C ASP A 108 -16.63 21.18 -4.23
N LEU A 109 -17.71 20.38 -4.21
CA LEU A 109 -17.61 18.94 -4.43
C LEU A 109 -17.22 18.57 -5.87
N SER A 110 -17.35 19.47 -6.85
CA SER A 110 -16.84 19.27 -8.20
C SER A 110 -15.31 19.22 -8.30
N GLU A 111 -14.60 19.66 -7.26
CA GLU A 111 -13.14 19.47 -7.14
C GLU A 111 -12.76 18.03 -6.75
N VAL A 112 -13.74 17.21 -6.33
CA VAL A 112 -13.54 15.81 -5.99
C VAL A 112 -13.80 14.94 -7.21
N SER A 113 -12.83 14.11 -7.54
CA SER A 113 -12.90 13.13 -8.62
C SER A 113 -13.08 11.71 -8.07
N VAL A 114 -13.59 10.81 -8.89
CA VAL A 114 -13.67 9.37 -8.59
C VAL A 114 -12.81 8.62 -9.60
N ARG A 115 -11.93 7.74 -9.13
CA ARG A 115 -11.10 6.91 -10.01
C ARG A 115 -11.96 5.86 -10.69
N THR A 116 -11.78 5.70 -12.00
CA THR A 116 -12.53 4.76 -12.84
C THR A 116 -11.57 3.93 -13.69
N GLY A 117 -12.06 2.82 -14.25
CA GLY A 117 -11.31 1.92 -15.12
C GLY A 117 -10.81 0.64 -14.45
N ASP A 118 -10.72 0.63 -13.12
CA ASP A 118 -10.36 -0.55 -12.34
C ASP A 118 -11.46 -1.62 -12.39
N ARG A 119 -11.03 -2.88 -12.33
CA ARG A 119 -11.94 -4.03 -12.26
C ARG A 119 -11.89 -4.62 -10.86
N ARG A 120 -12.96 -5.32 -10.49
CA ARG A 120 -12.96 -6.15 -9.27
C ARG A 120 -12.09 -7.39 -9.51
N MET A 121 -11.37 -7.85 -8.50
CA MET A 121 -10.47 -9.01 -8.63
C MET A 121 -11.18 -10.26 -9.16
N SER A 122 -12.45 -10.46 -8.78
CA SER A 122 -13.31 -11.54 -9.26
C SER A 122 -13.57 -11.55 -10.77
N GLN A 123 -13.32 -10.42 -11.44
CA GLN A 123 -13.50 -10.28 -12.88
C GLN A 123 -12.21 -10.53 -13.66
N LEU A 124 -11.05 -10.59 -13.00
CA LEU A 124 -9.76 -10.70 -13.70
C LEU A 124 -9.54 -12.12 -14.26
N PRO A 125 -8.93 -12.23 -15.46
CA PRO A 125 -8.47 -13.51 -15.97
C PRO A 125 -7.33 -14.09 -15.12
N ASP A 126 -7.22 -15.42 -15.09
CA ASP A 126 -6.14 -16.12 -14.39
C ASP A 126 -4.80 -16.00 -15.12
N ALA A 127 -3.73 -15.65 -14.40
CA ALA A 127 -2.41 -15.42 -14.98
C ALA A 127 -1.73 -16.71 -15.45
N LEU A 128 -1.98 -17.86 -14.79
CA LEU A 128 -1.44 -19.16 -15.20
C LEU A 128 -2.06 -19.63 -16.52
N GLN A 129 -3.36 -19.42 -16.70
CA GLN A 129 -4.06 -19.69 -17.94
C GLN A 129 -3.55 -18.79 -19.06
N ALA A 130 -3.41 -17.48 -18.80
CA ALA A 130 -2.90 -16.52 -19.77
C ALA A 130 -1.46 -16.86 -20.21
N LEU A 131 -0.59 -17.26 -19.28
CA LEU A 131 0.78 -17.70 -19.56
C LEU A 131 0.85 -18.90 -20.51
N GLY A 132 -0.16 -19.78 -20.47
CA GLY A 132 -0.26 -20.97 -21.31
C GLY A 132 -0.91 -20.76 -22.68
N LEU A 133 -1.36 -19.54 -23.00
CA LEU A 133 -1.90 -19.23 -24.33
C LEU A 133 -0.77 -19.22 -25.39
N ALA A 134 -1.16 -19.33 -26.66
CA ALA A 134 -0.22 -19.50 -27.78
C ALA A 134 0.83 -18.38 -27.88
N ASP A 135 0.44 -17.13 -27.57
CA ASP A 135 1.33 -15.96 -27.61
C ASP A 135 2.09 -15.74 -26.29
N GLY A 136 1.82 -16.56 -25.26
CA GLY A 136 2.34 -16.37 -23.90
C GLY A 136 1.83 -15.10 -23.22
N LEU A 137 2.47 -14.73 -22.11
CA LEU A 137 2.07 -13.57 -21.30
C LEU A 137 2.80 -12.28 -21.70
N VAL A 138 4.04 -12.39 -22.19
CA VAL A 138 4.88 -11.24 -22.58
C VAL A 138 5.55 -11.48 -23.92
N ALA A 139 5.55 -10.46 -24.77
CA ALA A 139 6.20 -10.50 -26.09
C ALA A 139 7.68 -10.05 -26.08
N ARG A 140 8.12 -9.40 -24.99
CA ARG A 140 9.48 -8.85 -24.82
C ARG A 140 10.12 -9.45 -23.56
N GLN A 141 11.45 -9.37 -23.47
CA GLN A 141 12.15 -9.85 -22.28
C GLN A 141 11.65 -9.14 -21.02
N PRO A 142 11.23 -9.90 -19.99
CA PRO A 142 10.69 -9.30 -18.79
C PRO A 142 11.76 -9.06 -17.72
N ALA A 143 11.46 -8.17 -16.78
CA ALA A 143 12.01 -8.17 -15.42
C ALA A 143 10.85 -8.46 -14.46
N VAL A 144 11.04 -9.36 -13.50
CA VAL A 144 9.93 -9.85 -12.65
C VAL A 144 10.08 -9.33 -11.23
N PHE A 145 9.00 -8.74 -10.74
CA PHE A 145 8.92 -8.09 -9.44
C PHE A 145 7.90 -8.81 -8.59
N PHE A 146 8.25 -9.09 -7.35
CA PHE A 146 7.40 -9.75 -6.39
C PHE A 146 7.30 -8.91 -5.13
N ASP A 147 6.11 -8.77 -4.58
CA ASP A 147 5.97 -8.57 -3.14
C ASP A 147 6.36 -9.85 -2.37
N PHE A 148 6.66 -9.72 -1.09
CA PHE A 148 7.01 -10.83 -0.22
C PHE A 148 5.80 -11.38 0.56
N ASP A 149 5.26 -10.63 1.51
CA ASP A 149 4.26 -11.10 2.47
C ASP A 149 2.88 -11.15 1.83
N GLY A 150 2.27 -12.33 1.70
CA GLY A 150 1.01 -12.52 0.98
C GLY A 150 1.19 -12.84 -0.50
N THR A 151 2.40 -12.70 -1.05
CA THR A 151 2.69 -13.05 -2.45
C THR A 151 3.63 -14.24 -2.57
N LEU A 152 4.87 -14.11 -2.12
CA LEU A 152 5.85 -15.19 -2.12
C LEU A 152 5.80 -16.03 -0.83
N SER A 153 5.32 -15.43 0.25
CA SER A 153 5.03 -16.06 1.54
C SER A 153 3.53 -16.10 1.75
N ASP A 154 3.01 -17.17 2.36
CA ASP A 154 1.64 -17.14 2.88
C ASP A 154 1.49 -16.09 3.99
N ILE A 155 0.28 -15.55 4.12
CA ILE A 155 -0.07 -14.64 5.22
C ILE A 155 -0.08 -15.43 6.53
N VAL A 156 0.64 -14.92 7.53
CA VAL A 156 0.74 -15.52 8.87
C VAL A 156 0.43 -14.48 9.95
N GLU A 157 -0.12 -14.92 11.08
CA GLU A 157 -0.39 -14.01 12.21
C GLU A 157 0.87 -13.54 12.92
N ASP A 158 1.90 -14.41 12.99
CA ASP A 158 3.21 -14.10 13.53
C ASP A 158 4.15 -13.68 12.40
N PRO A 159 4.55 -12.40 12.31
CA PRO A 159 5.45 -11.91 11.26
C PRO A 159 6.78 -12.65 11.20
N ASP A 160 7.24 -13.23 12.31
CA ASP A 160 8.49 -13.98 12.37
C ASP A 160 8.39 -15.37 11.73
N ALA A 161 7.16 -15.88 11.57
CA ALA A 161 6.86 -17.16 10.94
C ALA A 161 6.65 -17.10 9.42
N ALA A 162 6.79 -15.92 8.80
CA ALA A 162 6.61 -15.75 7.35
C ALA A 162 7.80 -16.34 6.58
N TRP A 163 7.56 -17.36 5.76
CA TRP A 163 8.57 -18.02 4.94
C TRP A 163 8.03 -18.26 3.54
N LEU A 164 8.94 -18.42 2.58
CA LEU A 164 8.58 -18.75 1.20
C LEU A 164 7.60 -19.92 1.14
N ALA A 165 6.54 -19.74 0.34
CA ALA A 165 5.59 -20.80 0.04
C ALA A 165 6.30 -22.01 -0.59
N PRO A 166 5.78 -23.24 -0.38
CA PRO A 166 6.43 -24.45 -0.89
C PRO A 166 6.74 -24.38 -2.39
N GLY A 167 8.00 -24.63 -2.76
CA GLY A 167 8.47 -24.61 -4.15
C GLY A 167 8.85 -23.24 -4.72
N ALA A 168 8.60 -22.15 -3.98
CA ALA A 168 8.90 -20.80 -4.46
C ALA A 168 10.41 -20.54 -4.60
N LEU A 169 11.25 -21.08 -3.70
CA LEU A 169 12.71 -20.91 -3.77
C LEU A 169 13.28 -21.53 -5.06
N GLU A 170 12.92 -22.77 -5.37
CA GLU A 170 13.38 -23.47 -6.57
C GLU A 170 12.85 -22.79 -7.84
N ALA A 171 11.63 -22.25 -7.80
CA ALA A 171 11.05 -21.50 -8.91
C ALA A 171 11.80 -20.17 -9.14
N LEU A 172 12.06 -19.41 -8.09
CA LEU A 172 12.83 -18.16 -8.15
C LEU A 172 14.26 -18.41 -8.65
N GLN A 173 14.93 -19.47 -8.18
CA GLN A 173 16.27 -19.87 -8.68
C GLN A 173 16.27 -20.13 -10.19
N LYS A 174 15.27 -20.86 -10.70
CA LYS A 174 15.13 -21.13 -12.14
C LYS A 174 14.89 -19.83 -12.93
N LEU A 175 14.04 -18.94 -12.41
CA LEU A 175 13.69 -17.69 -13.06
C LEU A 175 14.85 -16.69 -13.05
N ALA A 176 15.60 -16.58 -11.95
CA ALA A 176 16.75 -15.69 -11.79
C ALA A 176 17.87 -16.00 -12.81
N ALA A 177 17.96 -17.25 -13.26
CA ALA A 177 18.87 -17.64 -14.34
C ALA A 177 18.41 -17.23 -15.74
N ARG A 178 17.24 -16.59 -15.89
CA ARG A 178 16.61 -16.25 -17.18
C ARG A 178 16.33 -14.76 -17.32
N CYS A 179 15.98 -14.08 -16.24
CA CYS A 179 15.73 -12.65 -16.24
C CYS A 179 16.00 -12.02 -14.87
N PRO A 180 16.12 -10.67 -14.80
CA PRO A 180 16.21 -9.97 -13.53
C PRO A 180 14.97 -10.21 -12.67
N ILE A 181 15.21 -10.43 -11.37
CA ILE A 181 14.18 -10.52 -10.34
C ILE A 181 14.39 -9.42 -9.31
N ALA A 182 13.30 -8.87 -8.79
CA ALA A 182 13.29 -8.03 -7.60
C ALA A 182 12.22 -8.48 -6.60
N VAL A 183 12.58 -8.55 -5.31
CA VAL A 183 11.62 -8.76 -4.21
C VAL A 183 11.49 -7.46 -3.42
N LEU A 184 10.27 -6.96 -3.30
CA LEU A 184 9.92 -5.75 -2.57
C LEU A 184 9.23 -6.15 -1.26
N SER A 185 9.53 -5.44 -0.17
CA SER A 185 8.88 -5.67 1.12
C SER A 185 8.89 -4.42 1.99
N GLY A 186 7.92 -4.36 2.92
CA GLY A 186 7.92 -3.42 4.04
C GLY A 186 8.88 -3.81 5.18
N ARG A 187 9.35 -5.07 5.20
CA ARG A 187 10.33 -5.58 6.16
C ARG A 187 11.67 -4.89 5.99
N ASP A 188 12.48 -4.88 7.05
CA ASP A 188 13.88 -4.44 6.95
C ASP A 188 14.60 -5.26 5.87
N LEU A 189 15.52 -4.63 5.16
CA LEU A 189 16.24 -5.24 4.04
C LEU A 189 16.93 -6.56 4.41
N ALA A 190 17.56 -6.61 5.59
CA ALA A 190 18.20 -7.82 6.08
C ALA A 190 17.21 -8.97 6.33
N ASP A 191 15.99 -8.67 6.80
CA ASP A 191 14.95 -9.67 7.09
C ASP A 191 14.44 -10.31 5.79
N VAL A 192 14.00 -9.49 4.82
CA VAL A 192 13.51 -10.04 3.53
C VAL A 192 14.60 -10.79 2.75
N THR A 193 15.84 -10.30 2.76
CA THR A 193 16.97 -11.01 2.13
C THR A 193 17.22 -12.36 2.80
N GLN A 194 17.14 -12.44 4.13
CA GLN A 194 17.33 -13.68 4.88
C GLN A 194 16.19 -14.68 4.66
N ARG A 195 14.94 -14.22 4.60
CA ARG A 195 13.76 -15.06 4.40
C ARG A 195 13.67 -15.67 3.00
N VAL A 196 14.03 -14.90 1.98
CA VAL A 196 14.07 -15.41 0.60
C VAL A 196 15.31 -16.26 0.36
N GLY A 197 16.47 -15.85 0.88
CA GLY A 197 17.70 -16.66 0.86
C GLY A 197 18.27 -16.93 -0.54
N LEU A 198 18.03 -16.04 -1.52
CA LEU A 198 18.49 -16.19 -2.90
C LEU A 198 19.42 -15.04 -3.31
N PRO A 199 20.73 -15.24 -3.45
CA PRO A 199 21.64 -14.19 -3.92
C PRO A 199 21.45 -13.91 -5.43
N GLY A 200 22.02 -12.80 -5.90
CA GLY A 200 22.05 -12.46 -7.33
C GLY A 200 20.74 -11.89 -7.88
N ILE A 201 19.85 -11.42 -7.01
CA ILE A 201 18.62 -10.70 -7.37
C ILE A 201 18.57 -9.35 -6.64
N TRP A 202 17.62 -8.50 -7.01
CA TRP A 202 17.35 -7.26 -6.29
C TRP A 202 16.49 -7.52 -5.06
N TYR A 203 16.87 -6.91 -3.93
CA TYR A 203 16.04 -6.84 -2.74
C TYR A 203 15.75 -5.38 -2.43
N ALA A 204 14.48 -5.03 -2.21
CA ALA A 204 14.06 -3.72 -1.77
C ALA A 204 13.32 -3.86 -0.44
N GLY A 205 13.98 -3.46 0.64
CA GLY A 205 13.42 -3.47 1.98
C GLY A 205 12.93 -2.10 2.39
N SER A 206 12.37 -2.02 3.59
CA SER A 206 12.04 -0.76 4.26
C SER A 206 11.13 0.12 3.39
N HIS A 207 10.14 -0.49 2.73
CA HIS A 207 9.23 0.18 1.79
C HIS A 207 9.92 0.83 0.58
N GLY A 208 11.05 0.26 0.14
CA GLY A 208 11.83 0.76 -0.99
C GLY A 208 12.80 1.89 -0.65
N PHE A 209 12.97 2.23 0.62
CA PHE A 209 13.97 3.22 1.04
C PHE A 209 15.41 2.70 1.01
N GLU A 210 15.60 1.39 0.95
CA GLU A 210 16.92 0.80 0.73
C GLU A 210 16.83 -0.50 -0.06
N LEU A 211 17.86 -0.74 -0.88
CA LEU A 211 17.93 -1.86 -1.78
C LEU A 211 19.33 -2.48 -1.80
N THR A 212 19.40 -3.77 -2.11
CA THR A 212 20.65 -4.45 -2.49
C THR A 212 20.54 -4.94 -3.93
N ALA A 213 21.53 -4.55 -4.74
CA ALA A 213 21.67 -5.01 -6.12
C ALA A 213 22.25 -6.45 -6.17
N PRO A 214 22.15 -7.16 -7.32
CA PRO A 214 22.69 -8.50 -7.48
C PRO A 214 24.18 -8.65 -7.14
N ASP A 215 24.98 -7.60 -7.33
CA ASP A 215 26.41 -7.55 -7.04
C ASP A 215 26.73 -7.21 -5.57
N GLY A 216 25.70 -7.00 -4.74
CA GLY A 216 25.82 -6.61 -3.33
C GLY A 216 25.88 -5.10 -3.08
N THR A 217 25.80 -4.27 -4.13
CA THR A 217 25.78 -2.81 -3.96
C THR A 217 24.54 -2.38 -3.17
N HIS A 218 24.76 -1.64 -2.08
CA HIS A 218 23.69 -1.05 -1.29
C HIS A 218 23.29 0.30 -1.88
N HIS A 219 21.98 0.50 -2.04
CA HIS A 219 21.38 1.76 -2.41
C HIS A 219 20.40 2.19 -1.31
N GLN A 220 20.27 3.50 -1.10
CA GLN A 220 19.28 4.04 -0.18
C GLN A 220 18.75 5.39 -0.67
N ASN A 221 17.54 5.73 -0.23
CA ASN A 221 16.96 7.04 -0.44
C ASN A 221 17.59 8.03 0.56
N ASP A 222 18.43 8.94 0.06
CA ASP A 222 19.18 9.88 0.91
C ASP A 222 18.28 10.78 1.77
N ALA A 223 17.16 11.24 1.22
CA ALA A 223 16.21 12.06 1.98
C ALA A 223 15.57 11.26 3.12
N ALA A 224 15.23 9.99 2.88
CA ALA A 224 14.70 9.11 3.92
C ALA A 224 15.77 8.73 4.95
N ALA A 225 17.02 8.52 4.51
CA ALA A 225 18.14 8.14 5.36
C ALA A 225 18.48 9.24 6.39
N ALA A 226 18.23 10.51 6.06
CA ALA A 226 18.35 11.62 6.99
C ALA A 226 17.44 11.49 8.24
N ALA A 227 16.34 10.73 8.14
CA ALA A 227 15.42 10.48 9.25
C ALA A 227 15.83 9.31 10.15
N ILE A 228 16.84 8.51 9.80
CA ILE A 228 17.25 7.34 10.61
C ILE A 228 17.64 7.73 12.05
N PRO A 229 18.51 8.74 12.29
CA PRO A 229 18.82 9.15 13.67
C PRO A 229 17.61 9.72 14.40
N VAL A 230 16.73 10.40 13.66
CA VAL A 230 15.50 11.02 14.18
C VAL A 230 14.53 9.95 14.67
N LEU A 231 14.31 8.88 13.89
CA LEU A 231 13.50 7.73 14.27
C LEU A 231 14.07 7.00 15.49
N LYS A 232 15.40 6.86 15.57
CA LYS A 232 16.06 6.29 16.74
C LYS A 232 15.79 7.11 18.00
N GLN A 233 15.82 8.44 17.88
CA GLN A 233 15.47 9.33 18.98
C GLN A 233 13.99 9.22 19.36
N ALA A 234 13.08 9.25 18.39
CA ALA A 234 11.65 9.08 18.61
C ALA A 234 11.33 7.74 19.30
N ALA A 235 11.99 6.64 18.91
CA ALA A 235 11.83 5.35 19.56
C ALA A 235 12.30 5.37 21.02
N ALA A 236 13.40 6.06 21.34
CA ALA A 236 13.86 6.19 22.73
C ALA A 236 12.86 6.99 23.58
N GLU A 237 12.36 8.10 23.04
CA GLU A 237 11.34 8.94 23.69
C GLU A 237 10.04 8.15 23.92
N LEU A 238 9.55 7.42 22.91
CA LEU A 238 8.35 6.59 23.00
C LEU A 238 8.52 5.44 23.99
N ARG A 239 9.69 4.78 24.04
CA ARG A 239 9.96 3.73 25.05
C ARG A 239 9.90 4.28 26.47
N GLN A 240 10.42 5.49 26.69
CA GLN A 240 10.36 6.13 28.00
C GLN A 240 8.91 6.48 28.38
N GLN A 241 8.14 7.03 27.44
CA GLN A 241 6.77 7.47 27.67
C GLN A 241 5.78 6.31 27.82
N LEU A 242 5.91 5.28 26.99
CA LEU A 242 4.96 4.17 26.89
C LEU A 242 5.38 2.93 27.67
N GLY A 243 6.65 2.83 28.08
CA GLY A 243 7.17 1.72 28.89
C GLY A 243 6.36 1.42 30.17
N PRO A 244 5.78 2.42 30.86
CA PRO A 244 4.89 2.18 32.00
C PRO A 244 3.55 1.49 31.66
N PHE A 245 3.17 1.36 30.39
CA PHE A 245 1.89 0.77 29.98
C PHE A 245 2.07 -0.69 29.53
N PRO A 246 1.59 -1.67 30.33
CA PRO A 246 1.70 -3.07 29.95
C PRO A 246 0.97 -3.36 28.63
N GLY A 247 1.56 -4.22 27.81
CA GLY A 247 1.01 -4.63 26.52
C GLY A 247 1.29 -3.68 25.35
N VAL A 248 1.94 -2.54 25.59
CA VAL A 248 2.46 -1.65 24.54
C VAL A 248 3.91 -2.02 24.23
N VAL A 249 4.23 -2.21 22.95
CA VAL A 249 5.59 -2.55 22.49
C VAL A 249 6.06 -1.53 21.46
N VAL A 250 7.23 -0.94 21.70
CA VAL A 250 7.90 -0.02 20.76
C VAL A 250 9.03 -0.76 20.04
N GLU A 251 8.73 -1.16 18.81
CA GLU A 251 9.66 -1.78 17.88
C GLU A 251 10.35 -0.70 17.04
N HIS A 252 11.67 -0.77 16.93
CA HIS A 252 12.46 0.17 16.11
C HIS A 252 13.10 -0.58 14.95
N LYS A 253 12.70 -0.19 13.73
CA LYS A 253 13.24 -0.63 12.44
C LYS A 253 14.18 0.45 11.89
N ARG A 254 14.95 0.17 10.83
CA ARG A 254 15.91 1.16 10.31
C ARG A 254 15.21 2.45 9.83
N PHE A 255 14.10 2.29 9.11
CA PHE A 255 13.29 3.39 8.58
C PHE A 255 11.90 3.48 9.21
N GLY A 256 11.75 3.03 10.46
CA GLY A 256 10.47 3.19 11.14
C GLY A 256 10.47 2.89 12.62
N VAL A 257 9.43 3.37 13.30
CA VAL A 257 9.11 2.99 14.67
C VAL A 257 7.67 2.50 14.68
N ALA A 258 7.46 1.23 15.02
CA ALA A 258 6.14 0.65 15.16
C ALA A 258 5.78 0.55 16.66
N VAL A 259 4.62 1.09 17.01
CA VAL A 259 4.07 1.01 18.37
C VAL A 259 2.87 0.08 18.34
N HIS A 260 3.09 -1.16 18.77
CA HIS A 260 2.07 -2.20 18.87
C HIS A 260 1.29 -2.04 20.17
N TYR A 261 -0.03 -2.07 20.10
CA TYR A 261 -0.91 -1.87 21.26
C TYR A 261 -2.03 -2.91 21.36
N ARG A 262 -1.91 -4.04 20.65
CA ARG A 262 -2.87 -5.17 20.69
C ARG A 262 -3.19 -5.64 22.11
N ASN A 263 -2.18 -5.68 22.98
CA ASN A 263 -2.32 -6.17 24.35
C ASN A 263 -2.51 -5.02 25.37
N ALA A 264 -2.66 -3.78 24.90
CA ALA A 264 -2.84 -2.62 25.77
C ALA A 264 -4.29 -2.53 26.26
N ALA A 265 -4.49 -1.98 27.46
CA ALA A 265 -5.82 -1.68 27.96
C ALA A 265 -6.52 -0.65 27.05
N ARG A 266 -7.84 -0.81 26.85
CA ARG A 266 -8.62 0.01 25.90
C ARG A 266 -8.57 1.51 26.19
N ASP A 267 -8.49 1.88 27.46
CA ASP A 267 -8.35 3.27 27.92
C ASP A 267 -6.99 3.89 27.61
N ARG A 268 -5.96 3.08 27.30
CA ARG A 268 -4.60 3.54 26.96
C ARG A 268 -4.36 3.74 25.48
N VAL A 269 -5.24 3.25 24.60
CA VAL A 269 -5.08 3.43 23.14
C VAL A 269 -4.98 4.91 22.76
N GLY A 270 -5.77 5.77 23.43
CA GLY A 270 -5.70 7.22 23.24
C GLY A 270 -4.35 7.82 23.66
N GLU A 271 -3.77 7.31 24.76
CA GLU A 271 -2.45 7.75 25.25
C GLU A 271 -1.32 7.31 24.31
N VAL A 272 -1.38 6.07 23.79
CA VAL A 272 -0.45 5.59 22.76
C VAL A 272 -0.50 6.49 21.53
N ALA A 273 -1.71 6.76 21.01
CA ALA A 273 -1.87 7.61 19.85
C ALA A 273 -1.41 9.06 20.11
N ALA A 274 -1.64 9.59 21.31
CA ALA A 274 -1.18 10.92 21.70
C ALA A 274 0.35 11.00 21.77
N ALA A 275 1.02 9.98 22.32
CA ALA A 275 2.48 9.93 22.37
C ALA A 275 3.09 9.87 20.97
N VAL A 276 2.53 9.05 20.08
CA VAL A 276 3.02 8.93 18.70
C VAL A 276 2.79 10.22 17.90
N ARG A 277 1.63 10.88 18.03
CA ARG A 277 1.39 12.20 17.43
C ARG A 277 2.31 13.29 17.98
N THR A 278 2.66 13.21 19.26
CA THR A 278 3.65 14.13 19.85
C THR A 278 5.02 13.94 19.19
N ALA A 279 5.43 12.68 19.01
CA ALA A 279 6.67 12.35 18.32
C ALA A 279 6.65 12.77 16.83
N GLU A 280 5.53 12.57 16.13
CA GLU A 280 5.30 13.03 14.76
C GLU A 280 5.60 14.53 14.61
N GLN A 281 4.94 15.36 15.43
CA GLN A 281 5.07 16.82 15.37
C GLN A 281 6.45 17.30 15.77
N ARG A 282 7.04 16.71 16.82
CA ARG A 282 8.36 17.09 17.32
C ARG A 282 9.47 16.82 16.30
N HIS A 283 9.34 15.74 15.55
CA HIS A 283 10.40 15.21 14.68
C HIS A 283 10.12 15.35 13.18
N ALA A 284 8.99 15.96 12.80
CA ALA A 284 8.55 16.06 11.40
C ALA A 284 8.57 14.70 10.68
N LEU A 285 7.99 13.69 11.34
CA LEU A 285 7.84 12.33 10.81
C LEU A 285 6.43 12.15 10.22
N ARG A 286 6.22 11.05 9.51
CA ARG A 286 4.91 10.66 8.99
C ARG A 286 4.32 9.56 9.84
N VAL A 287 3.08 9.75 10.31
CA VAL A 287 2.32 8.69 10.99
C VAL A 287 1.47 7.90 10.00
N THR A 288 1.54 6.58 10.10
CA THR A 288 0.61 5.64 9.44
C THR A 288 0.02 4.69 10.48
N THR A 289 -1.23 4.28 10.29
CA THR A 289 -1.95 3.38 11.22
C THR A 289 -2.22 2.04 10.56
N GLY A 290 -1.91 0.95 11.25
CA GLY A 290 -2.30 -0.41 10.89
C GLY A 290 -3.26 -1.02 11.91
N ARG A 291 -3.52 -2.33 11.79
CA ARG A 291 -4.34 -3.06 12.77
C ARG A 291 -3.56 -3.22 14.07
N GLU A 292 -3.96 -2.45 15.09
CA GLU A 292 -3.35 -2.47 16.43
C GLU A 292 -1.87 -2.04 16.47
N VAL A 293 -1.47 -1.22 15.50
CA VAL A 293 -0.14 -0.63 15.40
C VAL A 293 -0.22 0.81 14.87
N ILE A 294 0.59 1.70 15.43
CA ILE A 294 0.84 3.04 14.87
C ILE A 294 2.32 3.12 14.52
N GLU A 295 2.62 3.56 13.31
CA GLU A 295 3.98 3.60 12.77
C GLU A 295 4.40 5.03 12.49
N LEU A 296 5.64 5.35 12.84
CA LEU A 296 6.36 6.53 12.38
C LEU A 296 7.32 6.14 11.27
N ARG A 297 7.32 6.91 10.18
CA ARG A 297 8.19 6.72 9.01
C ARG A 297 8.81 8.06 8.58
N PRO A 298 9.88 8.06 7.77
CA PRO A 298 10.38 9.27 7.13
C PRO A 298 9.25 9.97 6.36
N ASP A 299 9.14 11.30 6.47
CA ASP A 299 8.16 12.07 5.70
C ASP A 299 8.67 12.31 4.26
N VAL A 300 8.87 11.22 3.52
CA VAL A 300 9.32 11.21 2.13
C VAL A 300 8.27 10.49 1.29
N ASP A 301 7.86 11.12 0.19
CA ASP A 301 6.87 10.54 -0.71
C ASP A 301 7.48 9.42 -1.56
N TRP A 302 7.31 8.18 -1.12
CA TRP A 302 7.80 6.99 -1.78
C TRP A 302 6.76 5.86 -1.75
N ASP A 303 6.78 5.02 -2.79
CA ASP A 303 5.81 3.94 -3.00
C ASP A 303 6.45 2.80 -3.82
N LYS A 304 5.74 1.66 -3.94
CA LYS A 304 6.22 0.49 -4.68
C LYS A 304 6.37 0.78 -6.18
N GLY A 305 5.57 1.69 -6.74
CA GLY A 305 5.71 2.13 -8.13
C GLY A 305 7.02 2.84 -8.41
N LYS A 306 7.41 3.79 -7.56
CA LYS A 306 8.73 4.44 -7.65
C LYS A 306 9.87 3.44 -7.49
N THR A 307 9.72 2.46 -6.61
CA THR A 307 10.71 1.40 -6.43
C THR A 307 10.87 0.56 -7.70
N LEU A 308 9.76 0.13 -8.31
CA LEU A 308 9.74 -0.60 -9.58
C LEU A 308 10.46 0.20 -10.67
N LEU A 309 10.06 1.46 -10.89
CA LEU A 309 10.64 2.32 -11.92
C LEU A 309 12.13 2.57 -11.71
N TRP A 310 12.54 2.80 -10.45
CA TRP A 310 13.94 3.02 -10.12
C TRP A 310 14.79 1.78 -10.40
N VAL A 311 14.31 0.58 -10.05
CA VAL A 311 15.02 -0.67 -10.35
C VAL A 311 15.09 -0.89 -11.85
N LEU A 312 14.00 -0.68 -12.61
CA LEU A 312 14.01 -0.79 -14.07
C LEU A 312 15.08 0.09 -14.73
N ASP A 313 15.27 1.33 -14.23
CA ASP A 313 16.29 2.26 -14.73
C ASP A 313 17.74 1.75 -14.48
N HIS A 314 17.93 0.88 -13.49
CA HIS A 314 19.22 0.27 -13.15
C HIS A 314 19.44 -1.10 -13.81
N LEU A 315 18.44 -1.65 -14.51
CA LEU A 315 18.60 -2.92 -15.20
C LEU A 315 19.30 -2.72 -16.55
N PRO A 316 20.24 -3.61 -16.92
CA PRO A 316 20.85 -3.57 -18.24
C PRO A 316 19.77 -3.78 -19.30
N HIS A 317 19.67 -2.83 -20.22
CA HIS A 317 18.77 -2.98 -21.36
C HIS A 317 19.19 -4.20 -22.17
N SER A 318 18.23 -5.04 -22.53
CA SER A 318 18.49 -6.12 -23.45
C SER A 318 18.33 -5.57 -24.87
N GLY A 319 19.43 -5.10 -25.45
CA GLY A 319 19.44 -4.48 -26.78
C GLY A 319 18.78 -3.10 -26.81
N SER A 320 17.97 -2.85 -27.84
CA SER A 320 17.35 -1.55 -28.14
C SER A 320 16.07 -1.28 -27.35
N ALA A 321 15.39 -2.32 -26.87
CA ALA A 321 14.11 -2.20 -26.18
C ALA A 321 14.26 -2.26 -24.64
N PRO A 322 13.51 -1.42 -23.89
CA PRO A 322 13.41 -1.54 -22.44
C PRO A 322 12.81 -2.89 -22.01
N LEU A 323 13.28 -3.40 -20.87
CA LEU A 323 12.69 -4.56 -20.19
C LEU A 323 11.23 -4.27 -19.83
N VAL A 324 10.39 -5.31 -19.88
CA VAL A 324 8.97 -5.21 -19.53
C VAL A 324 8.75 -5.72 -18.10
N PRO A 325 8.16 -4.92 -17.19
CA PRO A 325 7.90 -5.38 -15.84
C PRO A 325 6.71 -6.35 -15.78
N ILE A 326 6.91 -7.49 -15.13
CA ILE A 326 5.83 -8.33 -14.59
C ILE A 326 5.83 -8.09 -13.08
N TYR A 327 4.72 -7.63 -12.50
CA TYR A 327 4.63 -7.34 -11.07
C TYR A 327 3.57 -8.21 -10.41
N LEU A 328 3.93 -8.89 -9.32
CA LEU A 328 3.04 -9.71 -8.51
C LEU A 328 2.94 -9.12 -7.11
N GLY A 329 1.73 -8.86 -6.62
CA GLY A 329 1.48 -8.31 -5.29
C GLY A 329 0.10 -8.67 -4.76
N ASP A 330 -0.10 -8.62 -3.43
CA ASP A 330 -1.32 -9.09 -2.78
C ASP A 330 -2.22 -7.97 -2.27
N ASP A 331 -1.65 -6.86 -1.78
CA ASP A 331 -2.38 -5.86 -1.01
C ASP A 331 -2.39 -4.47 -1.68
N ILE A 332 -2.83 -3.45 -0.93
CA ILE A 332 -3.09 -2.10 -1.40
C ILE A 332 -1.83 -1.33 -1.79
N THR A 333 -0.67 -1.68 -1.23
CA THR A 333 0.58 -1.00 -1.57
C THR A 333 1.06 -1.33 -2.98
N ASP A 334 0.64 -2.48 -3.50
CA ASP A 334 1.04 -3.03 -4.80
C ASP A 334 0.30 -2.35 -5.95
N GLU A 335 -0.83 -1.73 -5.64
CA GLU A 335 -1.58 -0.87 -6.57
C GLU A 335 -0.71 0.26 -7.14
N ASP A 336 0.20 0.80 -6.33
CA ASP A 336 1.13 1.84 -6.77
C ASP A 336 2.11 1.31 -7.82
N ALA A 337 2.47 0.02 -7.75
CA ALA A 337 3.30 -0.65 -8.75
C ALA A 337 2.51 -1.07 -9.99
N PHE A 338 1.29 -1.57 -9.82
CA PHE A 338 0.41 -1.92 -10.92
C PHE A 338 0.14 -0.73 -11.86
N ASP A 339 -0.01 0.47 -11.30
CA ASP A 339 -0.24 1.71 -12.07
C ASP A 339 0.92 2.11 -13.01
N VAL A 340 2.14 1.59 -12.81
CA VAL A 340 3.34 2.06 -13.51
C VAL A 340 4.08 0.99 -14.33
N VAL A 341 3.49 -0.19 -14.50
CA VAL A 341 4.08 -1.27 -15.32
C VAL A 341 4.14 -0.94 -16.83
N GLY A 342 3.41 0.09 -17.27
CA GLY A 342 3.38 0.55 -18.65
C GLY A 342 2.54 -0.33 -19.59
N PRO A 343 2.49 0.01 -20.90
CA PRO A 343 1.52 -0.56 -21.84
C PRO A 343 1.76 -2.03 -22.22
N HIS A 344 2.93 -2.56 -21.90
CA HIS A 344 3.30 -3.97 -22.14
C HIS A 344 3.53 -4.73 -20.84
N GLY A 345 3.53 -4.04 -19.70
CA GLY A 345 3.76 -4.64 -18.40
C GLY A 345 2.56 -5.50 -17.97
N VAL A 346 2.83 -6.40 -17.04
CA VAL A 346 1.84 -7.39 -16.60
C VAL A 346 1.69 -7.29 -15.07
N PRO A 347 0.69 -6.53 -14.59
CA PRO A 347 0.38 -6.46 -13.17
C PRO A 347 -0.58 -7.60 -12.80
N ILE A 348 -0.19 -8.37 -11.79
CA ILE A 348 -0.88 -9.57 -11.33
C ILE A 348 -1.17 -9.41 -9.83
N VAL A 349 -2.43 -9.54 -9.44
CA VAL A 349 -2.82 -9.55 -8.04
C VAL A 349 -2.90 -10.98 -7.49
N VAL A 350 -2.40 -11.21 -6.28
CA VAL A 350 -2.57 -12.47 -5.55
C VAL A 350 -3.80 -12.36 -4.67
N ARG A 351 -4.73 -13.31 -4.83
CA ARG A 351 -6.00 -13.31 -4.09
C ARG A 351 -5.86 -14.00 -2.75
N HIS A 352 -6.66 -13.54 -1.79
CA HIS A 352 -6.81 -14.16 -0.47
C HIS A 352 -8.28 -14.33 -0.14
N THR A 353 -8.61 -15.27 0.75
CA THR A 353 -10.02 -15.57 1.09
C THR A 353 -10.73 -14.42 1.81
N ASP A 354 -9.98 -13.50 2.40
CA ASP A 354 -10.44 -12.37 3.20
C ASP A 354 -10.18 -10.99 2.55
N ASP A 355 -9.83 -10.98 1.26
CA ASP A 355 -9.52 -9.76 0.50
C ASP A 355 -10.74 -8.87 0.16
N GLY A 356 -11.95 -9.42 0.26
CA GLY A 356 -13.21 -8.72 0.06
C GLY A 356 -13.51 -8.30 -1.39
N ASP A 357 -12.91 -8.93 -2.40
CA ASP A 357 -13.12 -8.59 -3.82
C ASP A 357 -12.92 -7.09 -4.13
N ARG A 358 -11.84 -6.53 -3.62
CA ARG A 358 -11.41 -5.15 -3.90
C ARG A 358 -11.25 -4.86 -5.39
N ALA A 359 -11.44 -3.59 -5.76
CA ALA A 359 -11.03 -3.10 -7.07
C ALA A 359 -9.49 -3.06 -7.16
N THR A 360 -8.95 -3.25 -8.36
CA THR A 360 -7.50 -3.27 -8.61
C THR A 360 -7.14 -2.78 -10.01
N ALA A 361 -5.94 -2.20 -10.13
CA ALA A 361 -5.32 -1.88 -11.40
C ALA A 361 -4.62 -3.09 -12.07
N ALA A 362 -4.54 -4.23 -11.37
CA ALA A 362 -4.02 -5.47 -11.94
C ALA A 362 -4.86 -5.95 -13.14
N LEU A 363 -4.20 -6.60 -14.10
CA LEU A 363 -4.84 -7.12 -15.30
C LEU A 363 -5.16 -8.61 -15.19
N PHE A 364 -4.44 -9.32 -14.33
CA PHE A 364 -4.61 -10.76 -14.08
C PHE A 364 -4.62 -11.04 -12.58
N ALA A 365 -5.11 -12.22 -12.21
CA ALA A 365 -5.08 -12.71 -10.85
C ALA A 365 -4.38 -14.08 -10.74
N LEU A 366 -3.83 -14.37 -9.57
CA LEU A 366 -3.49 -15.72 -9.12
C LEU A 366 -4.25 -16.02 -7.83
N ASP A 367 -4.80 -17.22 -7.71
CA ASP A 367 -5.73 -17.57 -6.61
C ASP A 367 -5.07 -17.66 -5.22
N SER A 368 -3.75 -17.79 -5.13
CA SER A 368 -3.02 -17.90 -3.85
C SER A 368 -1.50 -17.83 -4.03
N PRO A 369 -0.72 -17.66 -2.94
CA PRO A 369 0.75 -17.74 -2.96
C PRO A 369 1.29 -19.06 -3.53
N ALA A 370 0.58 -20.18 -3.32
CA ALA A 370 0.95 -21.46 -3.94
C ALA A 370 0.96 -21.39 -5.48
N ARG A 371 0.03 -20.63 -6.07
CA ARG A 371 -0.01 -20.40 -7.52
C ARG A 371 1.09 -19.47 -8.01
N VAL A 372 1.62 -18.60 -7.15
CA VAL A 372 2.79 -17.75 -7.46
C VAL A 372 4.03 -18.61 -7.71
N ALA A 373 4.26 -19.64 -6.88
CA ALA A 373 5.36 -20.59 -7.09
C ALA A 373 5.20 -21.35 -8.43
N GLU A 374 3.99 -21.84 -8.71
CA GLU A 374 3.65 -22.53 -9.97
C GLU A 374 3.84 -21.62 -11.20
N PHE A 375 3.36 -20.38 -11.12
CA PHE A 375 3.50 -19.38 -12.17
C PHE A 375 4.98 -19.08 -12.45
N THR A 376 5.77 -18.88 -11.40
CA THR A 376 7.20 -18.58 -11.47
C THR A 376 7.98 -19.71 -12.16
N ASP A 377 7.70 -20.98 -11.80
CA ASP A 377 8.33 -22.14 -12.44
C ASP A 377 7.97 -22.26 -13.93
N ARG A 378 6.69 -22.06 -14.28
CA ARG A 378 6.24 -22.10 -15.67
C ARG A 378 6.81 -20.95 -16.51
N LEU A 379 6.89 -19.74 -15.96
CA LEU A 379 7.49 -18.59 -16.63
C LEU A 379 8.98 -18.85 -16.92
N ALA A 380 9.73 -19.37 -15.93
CA ALA A 380 11.13 -19.73 -16.11
C ALA A 380 11.31 -20.80 -17.21
N ARG A 381 10.39 -21.77 -17.30
CA ARG A 381 10.37 -22.79 -18.36
C ARG A 381 10.11 -22.15 -19.73
N GLN A 382 9.11 -21.28 -19.85
CA GLN A 382 8.77 -20.61 -21.11
C GLN A 382 9.91 -19.73 -21.64
N LEU A 383 10.53 -18.92 -20.76
CA LEU A 383 11.67 -18.07 -21.14
C LEU A 383 12.91 -18.88 -21.55
N ARG A 384 13.04 -20.12 -21.07
CA ARG A 384 14.10 -21.05 -21.50
C ARG A 384 13.78 -21.67 -22.87
N GLU A 385 12.52 -22.01 -23.14
CA GLU A 385 12.09 -22.65 -24.38
C GLU A 385 12.05 -21.67 -25.57
N ALA A 386 11.62 -20.43 -25.31
CA ALA A 386 11.61 -19.36 -26.28
C ALA A 386 12.31 -18.13 -25.69
N PRO A 387 13.65 -18.02 -25.80
CA PRO A 387 14.38 -16.84 -25.39
C PRO A 387 13.85 -15.64 -26.19
N LEU A 388 13.07 -14.79 -25.53
CA LEU A 388 12.53 -13.58 -26.13
C LEU A 388 13.73 -12.72 -26.57
N ARG A 389 13.72 -12.28 -27.84
CA ARG A 389 14.84 -11.48 -28.36
C ARG A 389 14.75 -10.06 -27.82
N ALA A 390 15.90 -9.55 -27.42
CA ALA A 390 16.22 -8.13 -27.37
C ALA A 390 16.04 -7.52 -28.78
N THR A 391 14.83 -7.10 -29.15
CA THR A 391 14.60 -6.37 -30.41
C THR A 391 15.08 -4.94 -30.31
#